data_AF-A0A820G2I8-F1
#
_entry.id   AF-A0A820G2I8-F1
#
_cell.length_a   1.000
_cell.length_b   1.000
_cell.length_c   1.000
_cell.angle_alpha   90.00
_cell.angle_beta   90.00
_cell.angle_gamma   90.00
#
_symmetry.space_group_name_H-M   'P 1'
#
loop_
_entity.id
_entity.type
_entity.pdbx_description
1 polymer ?
#
loop_
_entity_poly.entity_id
_entity_poly.type
_entity_poly.pdbx_seq_one_letter_code
_entity_poly.pdbx_strand_id
1 'polypeptide(L)'
;MRDRVFEKSDYQQLIISTILLSIQPVNEASLYLDSKSKLSMKSWSSKSNATNIDLMANTDVIIRHGHLLSRLIDKAHCGSTLASLLHCYYQLYGKRCAADLVTAFSKL
;
A
#
# COMPACT_ATOMS: atom_id res chain seq x y z
N MET A 1 6.67 -17.59 -22.31
CA MET A 1 6.73 -16.61 -21.20
C MET A 1 6.51 -15.25 -21.82
N ARG A 2 5.42 -14.55 -21.50
CA ARG A 2 5.13 -13.22 -22.09
C ARG A 2 6.01 -12.19 -21.37
N ASP A 3 6.80 -11.44 -22.13
CA ASP A 3 7.50 -10.25 -21.64
C ASP A 3 6.47 -9.28 -21.08
N ARG A 4 6.37 -9.24 -19.75
CA ARG A 4 5.45 -8.36 -19.05
C ARG A 4 6.11 -7.00 -19.01
N VAL A 5 5.62 -6.05 -19.80
CA VAL A 5 6.07 -4.65 -19.76
C VAL A 5 5.66 -4.07 -18.40
N PHE A 6 6.63 -3.61 -17.62
CA PHE A 6 6.38 -2.98 -16.32
C PHE A 6 5.77 -1.59 -16.52
N GLU A 7 4.63 -1.34 -15.90
CA GLU A 7 4.00 -0.03 -15.89
C GLU A 7 4.50 0.81 -14.73
N LYS A 8 4.37 2.14 -14.80
CA LYS A 8 4.81 3.07 -13.75
C LYS A 8 4.26 2.73 -12.36
N SER A 9 3.04 2.20 -12.30
CA SER A 9 2.37 1.73 -11.08
C SER A 9 3.06 0.54 -10.44
N ASP A 10 3.66 -0.36 -11.23
CA ASP A 10 4.36 -1.54 -10.71
C ASP A 10 5.65 -1.13 -9.98
N TYR A 11 6.32 -0.09 -10.46
CA TYR A 11 7.47 0.49 -9.75
C TYR A 11 7.08 1.11 -8.42
N GLN A 12 5.94 1.82 -8.35
CA GLN A 12 5.46 2.38 -7.07
C GLN A 12 5.20 1.27 -6.05
N GLN A 13 4.58 0.16 -6.47
CA GLN A 13 4.33 -1.00 -5.63
C GLN A 13 5.64 -1.57 -5.05
N LEU A 14 6.68 -1.71 -5.87
CA LEU A 14 7.99 -2.22 -5.45
C LEU A 14 8.70 -1.27 -4.47
N ILE A 15 8.71 0.03 -4.78
CA ILE A 15 9.37 1.03 -3.94
C ILE A 15 8.72 1.07 -2.56
N ILE A 16 7.39 1.14 -2.50
CA ILE A 16 6.66 1.19 -1.24
C ILE A 16 6.88 -0.10 -0.44
N SER A 17 6.78 -1.27 -1.07
CA SER A 17 7.05 -2.55 -0.40
C SER A 17 8.46 -2.60 0.19
N THR A 18 9.44 -2.08 -0.54
CA THR A 18 10.84 -2.04 -0.07
C THR A 18 10.98 -1.16 1.17
N ILE A 19 10.35 0.01 1.18
CA ILE A 19 10.34 0.92 2.34
C ILE A 19 9.68 0.24 3.55
N LEU A 20 8.53 -0.41 3.35
CA LEU A 20 7.79 -1.08 4.41
C LEU A 20 8.61 -2.18 5.08
N LEU A 21 9.30 -3.00 4.28
CA LEU A 21 10.20 -4.05 4.77
C LEU A 21 11.43 -3.48 5.47
N SER A 22 11.98 -2.39 4.97
CA SER A 22 13.18 -1.77 5.57
C SER A 22 12.91 -1.18 6.96
N ILE A 23 11.68 -0.75 7.23
CA ILE A 23 11.29 -0.16 8.51
C ILE A 23 10.84 -1.22 9.52
N GLN A 24 10.38 -2.37 9.02
CA GLN A 24 9.95 -3.47 9.87
C GLN A 24 11.16 -4.01 10.67
N PRO A 25 11.05 -4.06 12.01
CA PRO A 25 12.08 -4.68 12.84
C PRO A 25 12.26 -6.18 12.54
N VAL A 26 13.50 -6.65 12.63
CA VAL A 26 13.84 -8.06 12.46
C VAL A 26 13.18 -8.87 13.57
N ASN A 27 12.51 -9.96 13.20
CA ASN A 27 11.83 -10.91 14.11
C ASN A 27 10.45 -10.46 14.65
N GLU A 28 9.85 -9.41 14.11
CA GLU A 28 8.47 -9.02 14.42
C GLU A 28 7.47 -9.55 13.38
N ALA A 29 6.20 -9.68 13.78
CA ALA A 29 5.14 -10.17 12.92
C ALA A 29 4.96 -9.27 11.69
N SER A 30 4.93 -9.86 10.49
CA SER A 30 4.70 -9.07 9.28
C SER A 30 3.31 -8.44 9.25
N LEU A 31 3.22 -7.24 8.67
CA LEU A 31 1.95 -6.55 8.55
C LEU A 31 1.02 -7.23 7.53
N TYR A 32 -0.23 -7.44 7.97
CA TYR A 32 -1.37 -7.77 7.12
C TYR A 32 -2.40 -6.66 7.26
N LEU A 33 -2.76 -6.03 6.15
CA LEU A 33 -3.74 -4.95 6.12
C LEU A 33 -4.68 -5.13 4.93
N ASP A 34 -5.97 -5.06 5.19
CA ASP A 34 -7.02 -4.86 4.19
C ASP A 34 -7.71 -3.56 4.49
N SER A 35 -7.61 -2.59 3.57
CA SER A 35 -8.20 -1.28 3.77
C SER A 35 -8.78 -0.79 2.46
N LYS A 36 -9.96 -0.17 2.51
CA LYS A 36 -10.65 0.35 1.33
C LYS A 36 -10.18 1.77 1.03
N SER A 37 -9.81 2.05 -0.22
CA SER A 37 -9.55 3.42 -0.64
C SER A 37 -10.85 4.22 -0.70
N LYS A 38 -10.75 5.53 -0.51
CA LYS A 38 -11.87 6.46 -0.73
C LYS A 38 -12.16 6.70 -2.22
N LEU A 39 -11.31 6.19 -3.11
CA LEU A 39 -11.53 6.31 -4.54
C LEU A 39 -12.65 5.40 -4.99
N SER A 40 -13.69 6.02 -5.54
CA SER A 40 -14.84 5.31 -6.08
C SER A 40 -14.42 4.51 -7.31
N MET A 41 -14.86 3.24 -7.36
CA MET A 41 -14.73 2.36 -8.53
C MET A 41 -15.21 3.03 -9.83
N LYS A 42 -16.16 3.97 -9.72
CA LYS A 42 -16.69 4.78 -10.82
C LYS A 42 -15.69 5.75 -11.45
N SER A 43 -14.63 6.12 -10.72
CA SER A 43 -13.58 7.01 -11.24
C SER A 43 -12.61 6.30 -12.20
N TRP A 44 -12.55 4.96 -12.16
CA TRP A 44 -11.67 4.16 -13.02
C TRP A 44 -12.42 3.44 -14.15
N SER A 45 -13.75 3.51 -14.17
CA SER A 45 -14.60 2.95 -15.23
C SER A 45 -14.64 3.84 -16.47
N SER A 46 -13.47 4.22 -17.01
CA SER A 46 -13.36 4.78 -18.36
C SER A 46 -12.85 3.70 -19.32
N LYS A 47 -13.80 3.04 -19.99
CA LYS A 47 -13.64 2.37 -21.30
C LYS A 47 -12.83 1.06 -21.44
N SER A 48 -12.42 0.36 -20.38
CA SER A 48 -11.75 -0.95 -20.56
C SER A 48 -12.56 -2.13 -20.02
N ASN A 49 -12.42 -3.30 -20.65
CA ASN A 49 -12.87 -4.63 -20.20
C ASN A 49 -12.16 -5.04 -18.88
N ALA A 50 -12.11 -4.16 -17.89
CA ALA A 50 -11.53 -4.45 -16.59
C ALA A 50 -12.43 -5.48 -15.88
N THR A 51 -11.86 -6.63 -15.55
CA THR A 51 -12.56 -7.62 -14.73
C THR A 51 -12.81 -7.06 -13.33
N ASN A 52 -13.83 -7.56 -12.62
CA ASN A 52 -14.09 -7.14 -11.23
C ASN A 52 -12.85 -7.27 -10.32
N ILE A 53 -11.97 -8.23 -10.62
CA ILE A 53 -10.70 -8.45 -9.90
C ILE A 53 -9.73 -7.29 -10.14
N ASP A 54 -9.63 -6.82 -11.39
CA ASP A 54 -8.78 -5.69 -11.75
C ASP A 54 -9.28 -4.41 -11.07
N LEU A 55 -10.59 -4.17 -11.08
CA LEU A 55 -11.18 -3.03 -10.38
C LEU A 55 -10.99 -3.09 -8.84
N MET A 56 -11.10 -4.26 -8.20
CA MET A 56 -10.86 -4.39 -6.75
C MET A 56 -9.37 -4.22 -6.37
N ALA A 57 -8.45 -4.79 -7.16
CA ALA A 57 -7.00 -4.62 -6.97
C ALA A 57 -6.56 -3.14 -7.07
N ASN A 58 -7.41 -2.34 -7.70
CA ASN A 58 -7.20 -0.94 -8.00
C ASN A 58 -7.91 0.01 -7.01
N THR A 59 -8.91 -0.46 -6.28
CA THR A 59 -9.65 0.33 -5.27
C THR A 59 -9.27 0.00 -3.84
N ASP A 60 -8.78 -1.21 -3.57
CA ASP A 60 -8.43 -1.64 -2.21
C ASP A 60 -6.92 -1.61 -1.98
N VAL A 61 -6.51 -1.20 -0.79
CA VAL A 61 -5.13 -1.25 -0.32
C VAL A 61 -4.93 -2.55 0.45
N ILE A 62 -4.20 -3.46 -0.18
CA ILE A 62 -3.91 -4.79 0.38
C ILE A 62 -2.41 -4.87 0.65
N ILE A 63 -2.05 -5.17 1.90
CA ILE A 63 -0.67 -5.44 2.31
C ILE A 63 -0.61 -6.86 2.89
N ARG A 64 0.37 -7.63 2.45
CA ARG A 64 0.63 -9.00 2.91
C ARG A 64 2.12 -9.20 3.10
N HIS A 65 2.51 -9.76 4.24
CA HIS A 65 3.91 -9.95 4.57
C HIS A 65 4.76 -8.66 4.44
N GLY A 66 4.18 -7.48 4.67
CA GLY A 66 4.87 -6.19 4.45
C GLY A 66 5.01 -5.75 2.99
N HIS A 67 4.52 -6.53 2.02
CA HIS A 67 4.47 -6.14 0.61
C HIS A 67 3.12 -5.51 0.27
N LEU A 68 3.16 -4.39 -0.44
CA LEU A 68 1.98 -3.78 -1.04
C LEU A 68 1.58 -4.63 -2.26
N LEU A 69 0.32 -5.10 -2.28
CA LEU A 69 -0.25 -5.86 -3.40
C LEU A 69 -1.20 -5.01 -4.26
N SER A 70 -1.57 -3.82 -3.77
CA SER A 70 -2.37 -2.85 -4.50
C SER A 70 -1.51 -1.98 -5.40
N ARG A 71 -2.09 -1.51 -6.51
CA ARG A 71 -1.44 -0.56 -7.42
C ARG A 71 -1.57 0.90 -6.95
N LEU A 72 -2.22 1.12 -5.81
CA LEU A 72 -2.54 2.46 -5.33
C LEU A 72 -2.39 2.56 -3.80
N ILE A 73 -1.93 3.73 -3.34
CA ILE A 73 -2.04 4.17 -1.96
C ILE A 73 -2.66 5.57 -1.98
N ASP A 74 -3.76 5.76 -1.26
CA ASP A 74 -4.38 7.08 -1.08
C ASP A 74 -3.91 7.75 0.22
N LYS A 75 -4.03 9.08 0.29
CA LYS A 75 -3.72 9.90 1.47
C LYS A 75 -4.41 9.40 2.74
N ALA A 76 -5.58 8.77 2.63
CA ALA A 76 -6.27 8.15 3.76
C ALA A 76 -5.43 7.09 4.50
N HIS A 77 -4.52 6.40 3.79
CA HIS A 77 -3.71 5.31 4.32
C HIS A 77 -2.37 5.79 4.91
N CYS A 78 -1.81 6.89 4.41
CA CYS A 78 -0.57 7.49 4.95
C CYS A 78 -0.83 8.60 5.99
N GLY A 79 -2.09 9.00 6.20
CA GLY A 79 -2.47 10.06 7.13
C GLY A 79 -2.82 9.60 8.55
N SER A 80 -3.28 10.55 9.36
CA SER A 80 -3.70 10.38 10.77
C SER A 80 -5.09 9.72 10.93
N THR A 81 -5.52 8.89 9.98
CA THR A 81 -6.81 8.19 10.06
C THR A 81 -6.69 6.98 11.00
N LEU A 82 -7.70 6.71 11.83
CA LEU A 82 -7.78 5.43 12.56
C LEU A 82 -7.78 4.27 11.56
N ALA A 83 -7.05 3.19 11.89
CA ALA A 83 -6.81 2.04 11.00
C ALA A 83 -6.03 2.36 9.71
N SER A 84 -5.31 3.49 9.65
CA SER A 84 -4.34 3.75 8.58
C SER A 84 -3.10 2.86 8.72
N LEU A 85 -2.31 2.78 7.64
CA LEU A 85 -1.04 2.06 7.62
C LEU A 85 -0.11 2.56 8.74
N LEU A 86 -0.08 3.87 8.95
CA LEU A 86 0.70 4.50 10.02
C LEU A 86 0.23 4.04 11.41
N HIS A 87 -1.08 4.00 11.64
CA HIS A 87 -1.64 3.53 12.91
C HIS A 87 -1.27 2.06 13.17
N CYS A 88 -1.33 1.21 12.15
CA CYS A 88 -0.91 -0.20 12.26
C CYS A 88 0.59 -0.32 12.58
N TYR A 89 1.45 0.45 11.92
CA TYR A 89 2.88 0.47 12.22
C TYR A 89 3.18 0.95 13.64
N TYR A 90 2.47 1.97 14.11
CA TYR A 90 2.58 2.45 15.49
C TYR A 90 2.19 1.36 16.49
N GLN A 91 1.12 0.62 16.21
CA GLN A 91 0.58 -0.38 17.12
C GLN A 91 1.41 -1.68 17.15
N LEU A 92 1.99 -2.08 16.01
CA LEU A 92 2.80 -3.30 15.91
C LEU A 92 4.26 -3.08 16.29
N TYR A 93 4.88 -2.00 15.81
CA TYR A 93 6.34 -1.79 15.93
C TYR A 93 6.70 -0.59 16.80
N GLY A 94 5.70 0.13 17.29
CA GLY A 94 5.88 1.27 18.18
C GLY A 94 6.15 2.60 17.47
N LYS A 95 6.31 3.63 18.30
CA LYS A 95 6.40 5.04 17.87
C LYS A 95 7.55 5.35 16.90
N ARG A 96 8.69 4.66 17.02
CA ARG A 96 9.88 4.94 16.23
C ARG A 96 9.71 4.52 14.79
N CYS A 97 9.30 3.27 14.56
CA CYS A 97 9.01 2.75 13.23
C CYS A 97 7.89 3.56 12.54
N ALA A 98 6.87 3.99 13.28
CA ALA A 98 5.84 4.88 12.74
C ALA A 98 6.41 6.23 12.27
N ALA A 99 7.30 6.85 13.05
CA ALA A 99 7.94 8.10 12.67
C ALA A 99 8.86 7.96 11.44
N ASP A 100 9.60 6.86 11.37
CA ASP A 100 10.46 6.52 10.22
C ASP A 100 9.61 6.32 8.96
N LEU A 101 8.43 5.70 9.08
CA LEU A 101 7.49 5.51 7.99
C LEU A 101 6.94 6.84 7.45
N VAL A 102 6.52 7.76 8.32
CA VAL A 102 6.08 9.10 7.89
C VAL A 102 7.21 9.84 7.19
N THR A 103 8.43 9.74 7.73
CA THR A 103 9.61 10.40 7.15
C THR A 103 9.93 9.83 5.77
N ALA A 104 9.85 8.51 5.59
CA ALA A 104 10.08 7.87 4.30
C ALA A 104 9.01 8.28 3.27
N PHE A 105 7.72 8.24 3.64
CA PHE A 105 6.65 8.67 2.74
C PHE A 105 6.69 10.15 2.40
N SER A 106 7.15 11.02 3.31
CA SER A 106 7.26 12.46 3.05
C SER A 106 8.36 12.81 2.05
N LYS A 107 9.30 11.89 1.79
CA LYS A 107 10.43 12.06 0.86
C LYS A 107 10.19 11.40 -0.50
N LEU A 108 9.07 10.70 -0.66
CA LEU A 108 8.68 9.96 -1.85
C LEU A 108 7.95 10.86 -2.85
#